data_AF-A0A2R7K533-F1
#
_entry.id   AF-A0A2R7K533-F1
#
_cell.length_a   1.000
_cell.length_b   1.000
_cell.length_c   1.000
_cell.angle_alpha   90.00
_cell.angle_beta   90.00
_cell.angle_gamma   90.00
#
_symmetry.space_group_name_H-M   'P 1'
#
loop_
_entity.id
_entity.type
_entity.pdbx_description
1 polymer ?
#
loop_
_entity_poly.entity_id
_entity_poly.type
_entity_poly.pdbx_seq_one_letter_code
_entity_poly.pdbx_strand_id
1 'polypeptide(L)'
;MILSAIYIPENSLPHIFGEGHTGQTLNLGGEYIYSFTETFKEINLESKIKNELFIPNFYNKDISLISTIVGQNGAGKSTLLRGINHSIDPSSKKLVYVFEPESTTAIQIFNDTTKRFLCSNHLEHNFLDTKPFESLYYSPSLDFDLTDAWSPIALINYLKNGLENYFLDSVSRNVSFLND
;
A
#
# COMPACT_ATOMS: atom_id res chain seq x y z
N MET A 1 -0.36 3.38 14.50
CA MET A 1 -1.46 3.56 13.51
C MET A 1 -1.23 2.57 12.38
N ILE A 2 -2.27 1.85 11.98
CA ILE A 2 -2.16 0.70 11.08
C ILE A 2 -2.93 0.99 9.79
N LEU A 3 -2.34 0.76 8.61
CA LEU A 3 -3.07 0.79 7.34
C LEU A 3 -3.90 -0.50 7.20
N SER A 4 -5.20 -0.39 7.33
CA SER A 4 -6.09 -1.57 7.47
C SER A 4 -6.91 -1.84 6.21
N ALA A 5 -7.21 -0.81 5.41
CA ALA A 5 -7.84 -1.00 4.11
C ALA A 5 -7.46 0.08 3.10
N ILE A 6 -7.57 -0.28 1.82
CA ILE A 6 -7.39 0.62 0.67
C ILE A 6 -8.59 0.45 -0.24
N TYR A 7 -9.23 1.55 -0.61
CA TYR A 7 -10.26 1.57 -1.64
C TYR A 7 -9.71 2.10 -2.96
N ILE A 8 -9.98 1.34 -4.02
CA ILE A 8 -9.61 1.63 -5.39
C ILE A 8 -10.89 2.04 -6.11
N PRO A 9 -11.03 3.32 -6.52
CA PRO A 9 -12.25 3.79 -7.18
C PRO A 9 -12.53 3.11 -8.51
N GLU A 10 -13.77 3.22 -8.98
CA GLU A 10 -14.20 2.78 -10.31
C GLU A 10 -13.26 3.30 -11.40
N ASN A 11 -12.95 2.45 -12.39
CA ASN A 11 -12.05 2.75 -13.52
C ASN A 11 -10.61 3.14 -13.10
N SER A 12 -10.21 2.91 -11.86
CA SER A 12 -8.82 3.09 -11.39
C SER A 12 -8.03 1.78 -11.50
N LEU A 13 -6.89 1.81 -12.19
CA LEU A 13 -6.13 0.58 -12.54
C LEU A 13 -6.90 -0.33 -13.53
N PRO A 14 -7.39 0.20 -14.68
CA PRO A 14 -8.14 -0.62 -15.64
C PRO A 14 -7.30 -1.76 -16.24
N HIS A 15 -5.98 -1.64 -16.29
CA HIS A 15 -5.09 -2.73 -16.71
C HIS A 15 -4.97 -3.88 -15.69
N ILE A 16 -5.45 -3.71 -14.46
CA ILE A 16 -5.51 -4.77 -13.44
C ILE A 16 -6.93 -5.33 -13.35
N PHE A 17 -7.93 -4.45 -13.26
CA PHE A 17 -9.30 -4.84 -12.95
C PHE A 17 -10.23 -4.86 -14.18
N GLY A 18 -9.73 -4.47 -15.36
CA GLY A 18 -10.52 -4.30 -16.58
C GLY A 18 -11.09 -2.89 -16.73
N GLU A 19 -11.41 -2.51 -17.97
CA GLU A 19 -12.18 -1.28 -18.24
C GLU A 19 -13.60 -1.41 -17.66
N GLY A 20 -14.13 -0.36 -17.05
CA GLY A 20 -15.49 -0.37 -16.49
C GLY A 20 -15.62 -1.13 -15.16
N HIS A 21 -14.51 -1.48 -14.49
CA HIS A 21 -14.59 -2.20 -13.23
C HIS A 21 -15.24 -1.35 -12.14
N THR A 22 -16.08 -1.98 -11.32
CA THR A 22 -16.58 -1.36 -10.09
C THR A 22 -15.44 -1.16 -9.10
N GLY A 23 -15.59 -0.21 -8.18
CA GLY A 23 -14.57 0.03 -7.17
C GLY A 23 -14.26 -1.21 -6.32
N GLN A 24 -13.00 -1.32 -5.89
CA GLN A 24 -12.44 -2.50 -5.24
C GLN A 24 -11.91 -2.13 -3.85
N THR A 25 -12.25 -2.92 -2.83
CA THR A 25 -11.70 -2.73 -1.48
C THR A 25 -10.67 -3.81 -1.17
N LEU A 26 -9.45 -3.39 -0.88
CA LEU A 26 -8.39 -4.25 -0.35
C LEU A 26 -8.39 -4.15 1.16
N ASN A 27 -8.92 -5.17 1.83
CA ASN A 27 -8.83 -5.31 3.28
C ASN A 27 -7.51 -6.01 3.64
N LEU A 28 -6.69 -5.38 4.48
CA LEU A 28 -5.31 -5.81 4.78
C LEU A 28 -5.18 -6.64 6.06
N GLY A 29 -6.31 -7.15 6.59
CA GLY A 29 -6.32 -7.97 7.80
C GLY A 29 -6.32 -7.19 9.10
N GLY A 30 -6.77 -5.92 9.07
CA GLY A 30 -6.97 -5.11 10.28
C GLY A 30 -8.07 -5.64 11.20
N GLU A 31 -8.34 -4.87 12.25
CA GLU A 31 -9.36 -5.18 13.26
C GLU A 31 -10.78 -5.18 12.69
N TYR A 32 -10.98 -4.44 11.59
CA TYR A 32 -12.25 -4.35 10.88
C TYR A 32 -12.11 -4.68 9.38
N ILE A 33 -13.23 -5.15 8.81
CA ILE A 33 -13.44 -5.34 7.38
C ILE A 33 -14.33 -4.21 6.90
N TYR A 34 -13.92 -3.57 5.82
CA TYR A 34 -14.54 -2.39 5.25
C TYR A 34 -15.19 -2.71 3.91
N SER A 35 -16.36 -2.11 3.67
CA SER A 35 -17.06 -2.11 2.38
C SER A 35 -17.33 -0.68 1.93
N PHE A 36 -17.11 -0.42 0.66
CA PHE A 36 -17.34 0.87 0.04
C PHE A 36 -18.33 0.75 -1.11
N THR A 37 -19.11 1.80 -1.28
CA THR A 37 -19.94 2.02 -2.47
C THR A 37 -19.54 3.33 -3.12
N GLU A 38 -19.72 3.42 -4.43
CA GLU A 38 -19.30 4.59 -5.18
C GLU A 38 -20.35 5.00 -6.19
N THR A 39 -20.50 6.32 -6.33
CA THR A 39 -21.25 6.96 -7.38
C THR A 39 -20.32 7.85 -8.20
N PHE A 40 -20.85 8.53 -9.20
CA PHE A 40 -20.08 9.44 -10.04
C PHE A 40 -19.33 10.52 -9.22
N LYS A 41 -19.92 11.03 -8.13
CA LYS A 41 -19.35 12.14 -7.34
C LYS A 41 -18.87 11.74 -5.95
N GLU A 42 -19.28 10.58 -5.46
CA GLU A 42 -19.18 10.24 -4.04
C GLU A 42 -18.62 8.85 -3.83
N ILE A 43 -17.80 8.70 -2.80
CA ILE A 43 -17.36 7.42 -2.25
C ILE A 43 -17.96 7.33 -0.84
N ASN A 44 -18.70 6.27 -0.56
CA ASN A 44 -19.36 6.07 0.71
C ASN A 44 -18.80 4.83 1.41
N LEU A 45 -18.33 5.01 2.65
CA LEU A 45 -18.02 3.88 3.54
C LEU A 45 -19.34 3.29 4.05
N GLU A 46 -19.72 2.15 3.49
CA GLU A 46 -20.98 1.49 3.75
C GLU A 46 -20.95 0.72 5.07
N SER A 47 -19.87 -0.02 5.33
CA SER A 47 -19.77 -0.84 6.53
C SER A 47 -18.35 -0.91 7.10
N LYS A 48 -18.31 -1.06 8.42
CA LYS A 48 -17.13 -1.37 9.25
C LYS A 48 -17.56 -2.52 10.15
N ILE A 49 -17.13 -3.74 9.83
CA ILE A 49 -17.52 -4.96 10.54
C ILE A 49 -16.30 -5.51 11.26
N LYS A 50 -16.44 -5.95 12.52
CA LYS A 50 -15.33 -6.55 13.26
C LYS A 50 -14.80 -7.78 12.52
N ASN A 51 -13.49 -7.83 12.30
CA ASN A 51 -12.82 -9.00 11.77
C ASN A 51 -12.63 -10.04 12.89
N GLU A 52 -13.39 -11.13 12.86
CA GLU A 52 -13.31 -12.19 13.88
C GLU A 52 -11.97 -12.95 13.86
N LEU A 53 -11.24 -12.86 12.75
CA LEU A 53 -9.95 -13.51 12.55
C LEU A 53 -8.77 -12.56 12.80
N PHE A 54 -9.02 -11.36 13.32
CA PHE A 54 -7.96 -10.41 13.63
C PHE A 54 -7.05 -10.95 14.74
N ILE A 55 -5.74 -10.87 14.50
CA ILE A 55 -4.72 -11.27 15.46
C ILE A 55 -3.91 -10.01 15.83
N PRO A 56 -4.04 -9.50 17.07
CA PRO A 56 -3.28 -8.33 17.49
C PRO A 56 -1.78 -8.65 17.51
N ASN A 57 -0.96 -7.74 16.97
CA ASN A 57 0.48 -7.90 16.86
C ASN A 57 0.89 -9.20 16.15
N PHE A 58 0.22 -9.53 15.04
CA PHE A 58 0.36 -10.80 14.31
C PHE A 58 1.82 -11.22 14.05
N TYR A 59 2.72 -10.25 13.83
CA TYR A 59 4.15 -10.52 13.65
C TYR A 59 4.97 -10.22 14.91
N ASN A 60 5.06 -8.94 15.29
CA ASN A 60 5.69 -8.51 16.55
C ASN A 60 5.19 -7.11 16.95
N LYS A 61 5.76 -6.55 18.03
CA LYS A 61 5.41 -5.20 18.53
C LYS A 61 5.78 -4.05 17.58
N ASP A 62 6.72 -4.27 16.67
CA ASP A 62 7.25 -3.27 15.74
C ASP A 62 6.57 -3.35 14.36
N ILE A 63 5.97 -4.50 14.03
CA ILE A 63 5.19 -4.79 12.82
C ILE A 63 3.82 -5.31 13.24
N SER A 64 2.87 -4.39 13.31
CA SER A 64 1.51 -4.66 13.79
C SER A 64 0.67 -5.51 12.84
N LEU A 65 0.95 -5.42 11.52
CA LEU A 65 0.15 -6.06 10.47
C LEU A 65 1.05 -6.47 9.30
N ILE A 66 0.86 -7.70 8.81
CA ILE A 66 1.48 -8.18 7.58
C ILE A 66 0.38 -8.65 6.63
N SER A 67 0.44 -8.16 5.40
CA SER A 67 -0.44 -8.53 4.31
C SER A 67 0.37 -9.06 3.13
N THR A 68 -0.18 -10.02 2.40
CA THR A 68 0.50 -10.61 1.23
C THR A 68 -0.42 -10.60 0.02
N ILE A 69 0.08 -10.08 -1.09
CA ILE A 69 -0.59 -10.12 -2.40
C ILE A 69 0.01 -11.28 -3.19
N VAL A 70 -0.77 -12.33 -3.40
CA VAL A 70 -0.37 -13.53 -4.15
C VAL A 70 -1.07 -13.60 -5.51
N GLY A 71 -0.43 -14.21 -6.49
CA GLY A 71 -0.98 -14.38 -7.83
C GLY A 71 0.07 -14.78 -8.85
N GLN A 72 -0.37 -15.28 -10.00
CA GLN A 72 0.53 -15.70 -11.09
C GLN A 72 1.34 -14.53 -11.67
N ASN A 73 2.43 -14.83 -12.37
CA ASN A 73 3.19 -13.80 -13.08
C ASN A 73 2.32 -13.12 -14.14
N GLY A 74 2.49 -11.81 -14.30
CA GLY A 74 1.63 -11.01 -15.18
C GLY A 74 0.28 -10.61 -14.58
N ALA A 75 -0.12 -11.10 -13.41
CA ALA A 75 -1.41 -10.77 -12.77
C ALA A 75 -1.50 -9.33 -12.19
N GLY A 76 -0.56 -8.43 -12.52
CA GLY A 76 -0.63 -7.03 -12.10
C GLY A 76 -0.15 -6.72 -10.67
N LYS A 77 0.40 -7.68 -9.92
CA LYS A 77 0.87 -7.48 -8.52
C LYS A 77 1.80 -6.26 -8.35
N SER A 78 2.86 -6.18 -9.16
CA SER A 78 3.81 -5.06 -9.11
C SER A 78 3.15 -3.74 -9.49
N THR A 79 2.19 -3.78 -10.41
CA THR A 79 1.47 -2.59 -10.85
C THR A 79 0.49 -2.10 -9.79
N LEU A 80 -0.15 -3.02 -9.06
CA LEU A 80 -0.99 -2.70 -7.91
C LEU A 80 -0.18 -2.04 -6.81
N LEU A 81 0.96 -2.62 -6.44
CA LEU A 81 1.87 -2.03 -5.44
C LEU A 81 2.37 -0.64 -5.86
N ARG A 82 2.71 -0.45 -7.13
CA ARG A 82 3.04 0.89 -7.66
C ARG A 82 1.87 1.86 -7.52
N GLY A 83 0.65 1.41 -7.80
CA GLY A 83 -0.57 2.22 -7.65
C GLY A 83 -0.84 2.66 -6.22
N ILE A 84 -0.55 1.80 -5.23
CA ILE A 84 -0.71 2.11 -3.79
C ILE A 84 0.37 3.10 -3.31
N ASN A 85 1.59 3.01 -3.84
CA ASN A 85 2.73 3.71 -3.27
C ASN A 85 3.06 5.05 -3.96
N HIS A 86 2.80 5.21 -5.27
CA HIS A 86 3.31 6.38 -6.00
C HIS A 86 2.63 7.70 -5.60
N SER A 87 3.40 8.61 -5.03
CA SER A 87 3.11 10.05 -4.90
C SER A 87 3.77 10.90 -6.01
N ILE A 88 4.63 10.30 -6.85
CA ILE A 88 5.53 11.01 -7.78
C ILE A 88 5.01 10.99 -9.23
N ASP A 89 4.07 10.11 -9.57
CA ASP A 89 3.47 10.09 -10.91
C ASP A 89 2.26 11.05 -10.92
N PRO A 90 2.16 12.08 -11.76
CA PRO A 90 0.96 12.93 -11.84
C PRO A 90 -0.31 12.15 -12.26
N SER A 91 -0.13 10.96 -12.84
CA SER A 91 -1.19 9.99 -13.11
C SER A 91 -1.45 9.05 -11.92
N SER A 92 -0.75 9.24 -10.79
CA SER A 92 -0.89 8.45 -9.58
C SER A 92 -2.34 8.45 -9.17
N LYS A 93 -2.86 7.24 -9.11
CA LYS A 93 -4.28 6.99 -9.02
C LYS A 93 -4.73 7.39 -7.65
N LYS A 94 -5.83 8.12 -7.64
CA LYS A 94 -6.41 8.63 -6.43
C LYS A 94 -7.10 7.49 -5.70
N LEU A 95 -6.57 7.09 -4.55
CA LEU A 95 -7.11 6.01 -3.71
C LEU A 95 -7.69 6.58 -2.42
N VAL A 96 -8.46 5.78 -1.70
CA VAL A 96 -8.80 6.08 -0.30
C VAL A 96 -8.08 5.09 0.61
N TYR A 97 -7.49 5.59 1.68
CA TYR A 97 -6.76 4.81 2.66
C TYR A 97 -7.49 4.90 4.01
N VAL A 98 -7.66 3.75 4.65
CA VAL A 98 -8.26 3.64 5.98
C VAL A 98 -7.23 3.15 6.96
N PHE A 99 -7.11 3.89 8.05
CA PHE A 99 -6.20 3.58 9.13
C PHE A 99 -6.94 3.33 10.45
N GLU A 100 -6.44 2.37 11.21
CA GLU A 100 -6.89 2.04 12.56
C GLU A 100 -5.84 2.57 13.57
N PRO A 101 -6.20 3.56 14.41
CA PRO A 101 -5.36 3.95 15.54
C PRO A 101 -5.35 2.85 16.61
N GLU A 102 -4.23 2.69 17.31
CA GLU A 102 -4.09 1.67 18.36
C GLU A 102 -4.92 1.96 19.62
N SER A 103 -5.24 3.23 19.86
CA SER A 103 -5.84 3.71 21.12
C SER A 103 -7.30 4.16 20.99
N THR A 104 -7.88 4.13 19.79
CA THR A 104 -9.23 4.65 19.55
C THR A 104 -10.02 3.76 18.61
N THR A 105 -11.35 3.76 18.76
CA THR A 105 -12.28 3.10 17.83
C THR A 105 -12.52 3.91 16.55
N ALA A 106 -12.19 5.20 16.57
CA ALA A 106 -12.38 6.11 15.46
C ALA A 106 -11.31 5.88 14.37
N ILE A 107 -11.75 5.52 13.17
CA ILE A 107 -10.84 5.29 12.05
C ILE A 107 -10.32 6.61 11.50
N GLN A 108 -9.16 6.59 10.86
CA GLN A 108 -8.63 7.75 10.13
C GLN A 108 -8.68 7.48 8.63
N ILE A 109 -9.10 8.48 7.87
CA ILE A 109 -9.35 8.34 6.43
C ILE A 109 -8.54 9.37 5.68
N PHE A 110 -7.66 8.91 4.80
CA PHE A 110 -6.99 9.77 3.84
C PHE A 110 -7.64 9.54 2.46
N ASN A 111 -8.35 10.54 1.97
CA ASN A 111 -9.00 10.50 0.66
C ASN A 111 -8.16 11.27 -0.36
N ASP A 112 -7.39 10.56 -1.17
CA ASP A 112 -6.58 11.16 -2.24
C ASP A 112 -7.41 11.44 -3.51
N THR A 113 -8.71 11.12 -3.49
CA THR A 113 -9.65 11.30 -4.60
C THR A 113 -10.25 12.70 -4.67
N THR A 114 -10.72 13.05 -5.87
CA THR A 114 -11.55 14.24 -6.08
C THR A 114 -13.02 14.00 -5.76
N LYS A 115 -13.39 12.75 -5.42
CA LYS A 115 -14.76 12.41 -5.04
C LYS A 115 -14.98 12.80 -3.59
N ARG A 116 -16.20 13.27 -3.32
CA ARG A 116 -16.62 13.59 -1.95
C ARG A 116 -16.72 12.30 -1.16
N PHE A 117 -16.09 12.27 0.01
CA PHE A 117 -16.20 11.12 0.89
C PHE A 117 -17.42 11.25 1.80
N LEU A 118 -18.15 10.16 1.94
CA LEU A 118 -19.28 10.01 2.82
C LEU A 118 -19.03 8.84 3.76
N CYS A 119 -19.54 8.97 4.97
CA CYS A 119 -19.49 7.93 5.98
C CYS A 119 -20.86 7.79 6.60
N SER A 120 -21.32 6.56 6.82
CA SER A 120 -22.56 6.33 7.54
C SER A 120 -22.50 6.97 8.93
N ASN A 121 -23.55 7.69 9.34
CA ASN A 121 -23.58 8.55 10.55
C ASN A 121 -23.20 7.86 11.87
N HIS A 122 -23.13 6.53 11.90
CA HIS A 122 -22.79 5.73 13.08
C HIS A 122 -21.30 5.35 13.16
N LEU A 123 -20.49 5.71 12.16
CA LEU A 123 -19.08 5.38 12.09
C LEU A 123 -18.23 6.55 12.57
N GLU A 124 -17.60 6.39 13.72
CA GLU A 124 -16.59 7.33 14.21
C GLU A 124 -15.38 7.36 13.26
N HIS A 125 -15.11 8.52 12.69
CA HIS A 125 -14.00 8.71 11.76
C HIS A 125 -13.42 10.13 11.83
N ASN A 126 -12.16 10.27 11.43
CA ASN A 126 -11.49 11.55 11.23
C ASN A 126 -10.84 11.57 9.84
N PHE A 127 -10.87 12.71 9.16
CA PHE A 127 -10.14 12.90 7.91
C PHE A 127 -8.71 13.34 8.17
N LEU A 128 -7.79 12.84 7.35
CA LEU A 128 -6.40 13.27 7.29
C LEU A 128 -6.21 14.16 6.06
N ASP A 129 -5.57 15.31 6.26
CA ASP A 129 -5.28 16.26 5.17
C ASP A 129 -4.04 15.85 4.35
N THR A 130 -3.15 15.07 4.96
CA THR A 130 -1.89 14.63 4.34
C THR A 130 -1.73 13.12 4.47
N LYS A 131 -0.99 12.52 3.52
CA LYS A 131 -0.66 11.10 3.55
C LYS A 131 0.21 10.83 4.79
N PRO A 132 -0.25 10.01 5.76
CA PRO A 132 0.38 9.91 7.08
C PRO A 132 1.51 8.87 7.14
N PHE A 133 2.00 8.39 5.99
CA PHE A 133 3.00 7.31 5.94
C PHE A 133 3.98 7.49 4.79
N GLU A 134 5.20 7.04 5.02
CA GLU A 134 6.22 6.85 3.99
C GLU A 134 6.27 5.38 3.58
N SER A 135 6.41 5.13 2.29
CA SER A 135 6.55 3.77 1.75
C SER A 135 8.03 3.42 1.65
N LEU A 136 8.44 2.38 2.37
CA LEU A 136 9.77 1.80 2.22
C LEU A 136 9.69 0.63 1.24
N TYR A 137 10.61 0.60 0.29
CA TYR A 137 10.75 -0.50 -0.66
C TYR A 137 11.98 -1.31 -0.31
N TYR A 138 11.82 -2.62 -0.35
CA TYR A 138 12.89 -3.57 -0.13
C TYR A 138 12.81 -4.67 -1.17
N SER A 139 13.95 -5.05 -1.74
CA SER A 139 14.11 -6.24 -2.56
C SER A 139 15.37 -7.00 -2.13
N PRO A 140 15.25 -8.25 -1.63
CA PRO A 140 16.41 -9.07 -1.26
C PRO A 140 17.41 -9.27 -2.41
N SER A 141 16.96 -9.15 -3.65
CA SER A 141 17.81 -9.27 -4.85
C SER A 141 18.54 -7.98 -5.24
N LEU A 142 18.17 -6.84 -4.67
CA LEU A 142 18.77 -5.52 -4.96
C LEU A 142 19.56 -4.98 -3.75
N ASP A 143 19.05 -5.26 -2.56
CA ASP A 143 19.60 -4.84 -1.28
C ASP A 143 20.50 -5.96 -0.70
N PHE A 144 21.68 -6.13 -1.30
CA PHE A 144 22.65 -7.17 -0.94
C PHE A 144 23.22 -7.06 0.49
N ASP A 145 23.03 -5.90 1.13
CA ASP A 145 23.47 -5.65 2.51
C ASP A 145 22.58 -6.37 3.54
N LEU A 146 21.48 -6.98 3.09
CA LEU A 146 20.51 -7.66 3.96
C LEU A 146 20.86 -9.14 4.09
N THR A 147 21.58 -9.44 5.17
CA THR A 147 22.02 -10.79 5.52
C THR A 147 20.94 -11.64 6.21
N ASP A 148 19.97 -10.99 6.85
CA ASP A 148 18.84 -11.61 7.55
C ASP A 148 17.64 -10.65 7.68
N ALA A 149 16.55 -11.10 8.32
CA ALA A 149 15.32 -10.32 8.52
C ALA A 149 15.46 -9.11 9.46
N TRP A 150 16.58 -8.99 10.19
CA TRP A 150 16.87 -7.89 11.11
C TRP A 150 17.86 -6.89 10.54
N SER A 151 18.41 -7.19 9.36
CA SER A 151 19.42 -6.37 8.75
C SER A 151 18.83 -4.98 8.45
N PRO A 152 19.61 -3.89 8.69
CA PRO A 152 19.12 -2.54 8.50
C PRO A 152 18.81 -2.32 7.03
N ILE A 153 17.55 -1.97 6.71
CA ILE A 153 17.15 -1.61 5.34
C ILE A 153 17.89 -0.33 4.98
N ALA A 154 18.85 -0.46 4.07
CA ALA A 154 19.56 0.69 3.56
C ALA A 154 18.55 1.55 2.78
N LEU A 155 18.40 2.81 3.19
CA LEU A 155 17.50 3.80 2.57
C LEU A 155 18.12 4.28 1.24
N ILE A 156 18.39 3.35 0.34
CA ILE A 156 19.14 3.63 -0.88
C ILE A 156 18.14 4.04 -1.95
N ASN A 157 18.17 5.32 -2.30
CA ASN A 157 17.65 5.80 -3.58
C ASN A 157 18.50 5.21 -4.72
N TYR A 158 18.25 3.95 -5.11
CA TYR A 158 18.95 3.29 -6.23
C TYR A 158 18.74 3.98 -7.58
N LEU A 159 17.87 4.98 -7.64
CA LEU A 159 17.52 5.72 -8.87
C LEU A 159 18.12 7.12 -8.88
N LYS A 160 19.40 7.28 -8.51
CA LYS A 160 20.09 8.55 -8.79
C LYS A 160 20.61 8.65 -10.23
N ASN A 161 20.84 7.54 -10.92
CA ASN A 161 21.41 7.54 -12.26
C ASN A 161 20.76 6.46 -13.15
N GLY A 162 20.68 6.73 -14.46
CA GLY A 162 19.95 5.89 -15.43
C GLY A 162 20.39 4.41 -15.47
N LEU A 163 19.59 3.59 -16.19
CA LEU A 163 19.76 2.13 -16.33
C LEU A 163 21.18 1.68 -16.67
N GLU A 164 21.91 2.49 -17.45
CA GLU A 164 23.29 2.22 -17.85
C GLU A 164 24.25 2.25 -16.66
N ASN A 165 24.14 3.25 -15.78
CA ASN A 165 24.97 3.34 -14.59
C ASN A 165 24.63 2.22 -13.59
N TYR A 166 23.34 1.86 -13.50
CA TYR A 166 22.93 0.71 -12.70
C TYR A 166 23.54 -0.61 -13.20
N PHE A 167 23.53 -0.84 -14.51
CA PHE A 167 24.14 -2.02 -15.13
C PHE A 167 25.65 -2.05 -14.88
N LEU A 168 26.34 -0.92 -15.07
CA LEU A 168 27.78 -0.81 -14.84
C LEU A 168 28.15 -1.03 -13.37
N ASP A 169 27.40 -0.46 -12.43
CA ASP A 169 27.62 -0.66 -11.00
C ASP A 169 27.32 -2.10 -10.57
N SER A 170 26.32 -2.75 -11.18
CA SER A 170 26.00 -4.16 -10.93
C SER A 170 27.10 -5.09 -11.48
N VAL A 171 27.58 -4.85 -12.71
CA VAL A 171 28.67 -5.63 -13.31
C VAL A 171 29.97 -5.43 -12.52
N SER A 172 30.31 -4.19 -12.18
CA SER A 172 31.51 -3.86 -11.38
C SER A 172 31.51 -4.59 -10.04
N ARG A 173 30.37 -4.59 -9.33
CA ARG A 173 30.21 -5.32 -8.06
C ARG A 173 30.35 -6.83 -8.22
N ASN A 174 29.71 -7.42 -9.23
CA ASN A 174 29.83 -8.85 -9.49
C ASN A 174 31.27 -9.27 -9.85
N VAL A 175 32.00 -8.41 -10.56
CA VAL A 175 33.42 -8.65 -10.87
C VAL A 175 34.29 -8.53 -9.61
N SER A 176 34.00 -7.62 -8.68
CA SER A 176 34.71 -7.56 -7.40
C SER A 176 34.48 -8.81 -6.55
N PHE A 177 33.26 -9.37 -6.53
CA PHE A 177 32.97 -10.62 -5.81
C PHE A 177 33.60 -11.88 -6.41
N LEU A 178 34.08 -11.81 -7.67
CA LEU A 178 34.77 -12.92 -8.34
C LEU A 178 36.30 -12.89 -8.15
N ASN A 179 36.83 -11.79 -7.59
CA ASN A 179 38.26 -11.60 -7.35
C ASN A 179 38.68 -11.83 -5.89
N ASP A 180 37.73 -12.23 -5.02
CA ASP A 180 37.96 -12.82 -3.70
C ASP A 180 37.74 -14.34 -3.75
#